data_AF-A0A2M7ZGB1-F1
#
_entry.id   AF-A0A2M7ZGB1-F1
#
_cell.length_a   1.000
_cell.length_b   1.000
_cell.length_c   1.000
_cell.angle_alpha   90.00
_cell.angle_beta   90.00
_cell.angle_gamma   90.00
#
_symmetry.space_group_name_H-M   'P 1'
#
loop_
_entity.id
_entity.type
_entity.pdbx_description
1 polymer ?
#
loop_
_entity_poly.entity_id
_entity_poly.type
_entity_poly.pdbx_seq_one_letter_code
_entity_poly.pdbx_strand_id
1 'polypeptide(L)'
;MISDPEKVLPVVINEFIPNGLKGLLIAGLIAAAMSTFDSLVNSGAAYWVKDIYQNIINPKATEKQLVFQSRISSVIMVLIGLLFTLGISSINEIWGWLTMGIGAGLIAPLFIRWYWWRINGFRFSFGIVFGMISAIFMKFYAPYSEEYINFLVVFLSSIFATFIFSYLTKPTENELLLSFFKITRPFDFWNKIRNQIDKNEVIGIKKEKRLDIISVILAVPWQLSLFLVGMAFMIKRWDYFSILILVLALLTTGLYFTWFRRLSKEDKSAG
;
A
#
# COMPACT_ATOMS: atom_id res chain seq x y z
N MET A 1 -19.84 -20.33 22.92
CA MET A 1 -18.87 -20.06 21.84
C MET A 1 -19.43 -18.96 20.98
N ILE A 2 -18.70 -17.85 20.81
CA ILE A 2 -19.16 -16.73 19.99
C ILE A 2 -19.17 -17.20 18.53
N SER A 3 -20.35 -17.25 17.91
CA SER A 3 -20.55 -17.76 16.54
C SER A 3 -20.12 -16.76 15.45
N ASP A 4 -19.97 -15.50 15.84
CA ASP A 4 -19.69 -14.37 14.95
C ASP A 4 -18.39 -13.67 15.40
N PRO A 5 -17.28 -13.85 14.66
CA PRO A 5 -16.00 -13.23 14.98
C PRO A 5 -16.08 -11.70 15.14
N GLU A 6 -17.02 -11.03 14.48
CA GLU A 6 -17.19 -9.57 14.55
C GLU A 6 -17.68 -9.09 15.93
N LYS A 7 -18.32 -9.98 16.71
CA LYS A 7 -18.88 -9.66 18.03
C LYS A 7 -17.95 -9.96 19.21
N VAL A 8 -16.80 -10.59 18.95
CA VAL A 8 -15.84 -10.97 20.01
C VAL A 8 -15.34 -9.74 20.76
N LEU A 9 -14.95 -8.70 20.04
CA LEU A 9 -14.39 -7.49 20.64
C LEU A 9 -15.41 -6.73 21.54
N PRO A 10 -16.65 -6.46 21.10
CA PRO A 10 -17.68 -5.88 21.97
C PRO A 10 -17.98 -6.70 23.23
N VAL A 11 -18.03 -8.03 23.11
CA VAL A 11 -18.28 -8.93 24.25
C VAL A 11 -17.15 -8.85 25.26
N VAL A 12 -15.90 -8.91 24.81
CA VAL A 12 -14.73 -8.81 25.70
C VAL A 12 -14.69 -7.47 26.44
N ILE A 13 -14.97 -6.37 25.74
CA ILE A 13 -15.04 -5.04 26.36
C ILE A 13 -16.15 -5.01 27.43
N ASN A 14 -17.29 -5.64 27.17
CA ASN A 14 -18.42 -5.60 28.09
C ASN A 14 -18.22 -6.45 29.34
N GLU A 15 -17.64 -7.65 29.19
CA GLU A 15 -17.52 -8.62 30.28
C GLU A 15 -16.24 -8.45 31.12
N PHE A 16 -15.14 -7.99 30.53
CA PHE A 16 -13.83 -8.02 31.19
C PHE A 16 -13.26 -6.64 31.56
N ILE A 17 -13.88 -5.53 31.14
CA ILE A 17 -13.36 -4.18 31.37
C ILE A 17 -14.21 -3.40 32.39
N PRO A 18 -13.60 -2.80 33.44
CA PRO A 18 -14.30 -1.96 34.42
C PRO A 18 -15.01 -0.75 33.78
N ASN A 19 -16.13 -0.31 34.36
CA ASN A 19 -17.00 0.73 33.79
C ASN A 19 -16.30 2.04 33.40
N GLY A 20 -15.33 2.52 34.20
CA GLY A 20 -14.55 3.74 33.86
C GLY A 20 -13.59 3.55 32.69
N LEU A 21 -12.90 2.40 32.62
CA LEU A 21 -11.98 2.07 31.53
C LEU A 21 -12.73 1.71 30.24
N LYS A 22 -13.94 1.16 30.36
CA LYS A 22 -14.81 0.82 29.24
C LYS A 22 -15.12 2.05 28.39
N GLY A 23 -15.50 3.17 29.02
CA GLY A 23 -15.74 4.43 28.32
C GLY A 23 -14.49 4.96 27.61
N LEU A 24 -13.34 4.91 28.27
CA LEU A 24 -12.06 5.31 27.69
C LEU A 24 -11.68 4.45 26.48
N LEU A 25 -11.84 3.12 26.56
CA LEU A 25 -11.55 2.21 25.45
C LEU A 25 -12.46 2.47 24.25
N ILE A 26 -13.78 2.61 24.48
CA ILE A 26 -14.73 2.88 23.39
C ILE A 26 -14.41 4.23 22.73
N ALA A 27 -14.13 5.27 23.52
CA ALA A 27 -13.72 6.57 23.00
C ALA A 27 -12.43 6.47 22.16
N GLY A 28 -11.43 5.71 22.63
CA GLY A 28 -10.19 5.47 21.90
C GLY A 28 -10.39 4.71 20.59
N LEU A 29 -11.28 3.70 20.57
CA LEU A 29 -11.63 2.95 19.36
C LEU A 29 -12.33 3.83 18.34
N ILE A 30 -13.28 4.66 18.77
CA ILE A 30 -13.96 5.64 17.90
C ILE A 30 -12.95 6.66 17.37
N ALA A 31 -12.06 7.18 18.23
CA ALA A 31 -11.02 8.12 17.80
C ALA A 31 -10.07 7.52 16.76
N ALA A 32 -9.63 6.26 16.94
CA ALA A 32 -8.81 5.55 15.98
C ALA A 32 -9.54 5.30 14.64
N ALA A 33 -10.82 4.93 14.70
CA ALA A 33 -11.65 4.76 13.51
C ALA A 33 -11.84 6.09 12.76
N MET A 34 -12.11 7.19 13.47
CA MET A 34 -12.23 8.52 12.87
C MET A 34 -10.93 9.00 12.25
N SER A 35 -9.77 8.76 12.89
CA SER A 35 -8.47 9.10 12.30
C SER A 35 -8.25 8.40 10.95
N THR A 36 -8.67 7.14 10.84
CA THR A 36 -8.55 6.37 9.59
C THR A 36 -9.55 6.89 8.54
N PHE A 37 -10.80 7.12 8.96
CA PHE A 37 -11.85 7.64 8.11
C PHE A 37 -11.51 9.02 7.53
N ASP A 38 -11.08 9.95 8.36
CA ASP A 38 -10.67 11.30 7.97
C ASP A 38 -9.51 11.26 6.98
N SER A 39 -8.54 10.38 7.19
CA SER A 39 -7.40 10.20 6.29
C SER A 39 -7.85 9.69 4.90
N LEU A 40 -8.79 8.75 4.85
CA LEU A 40 -9.32 8.21 3.59
C LEU A 40 -10.14 9.26 2.81
N VAL A 41 -11.03 9.98 3.51
CA VAL A 41 -11.86 11.03 2.89
C VAL A 41 -11.01 12.19 2.42
N ASN A 42 -10.02 12.61 3.21
CA ASN A 42 -9.12 13.70 2.84
C ASN A 42 -8.22 13.32 1.66
N SER A 43 -7.68 12.10 1.64
CA SER A 43 -6.88 11.60 0.51
C SER A 43 -7.71 11.49 -0.77
N GLY A 44 -8.94 10.96 -0.67
CA GLY A 44 -9.86 10.89 -1.80
C GLY A 44 -10.24 12.26 -2.37
N ALA A 45 -10.50 13.22 -1.50
CA ALA A 45 -10.76 14.60 -1.91
C ALA A 45 -9.54 15.25 -2.59
N ALA A 46 -8.32 14.95 -2.11
CA ALA A 46 -7.10 15.42 -2.76
C ALA A 46 -6.94 14.83 -4.18
N TYR A 47 -7.23 13.54 -4.38
CA TYR A 47 -7.23 12.92 -5.71
C TYR A 47 -8.26 13.56 -6.63
N TRP A 48 -9.49 13.80 -6.16
CA TRP A 48 -10.50 14.52 -6.94
C TRP A 48 -10.00 15.91 -7.35
N VAL A 49 -9.49 16.68 -6.40
CA VAL A 49 -9.10 18.06 -6.64
C VAL A 49 -7.88 18.18 -7.55
N LYS A 50 -6.83 17.39 -7.31
CA LYS A 50 -5.57 17.48 -8.05
C LYS A 50 -5.63 16.75 -9.39
N ASP A 51 -6.09 15.52 -9.39
CA ASP A 51 -5.96 14.64 -10.56
C ASP A 51 -7.09 14.82 -11.57
N ILE A 52 -8.27 15.25 -11.11
CA ILE A 52 -9.46 15.40 -11.95
C ILE A 52 -9.82 16.89 -12.11
N TYR A 53 -10.13 17.59 -11.03
CA TYR A 53 -10.64 18.95 -11.11
C TYR A 53 -9.59 19.92 -11.63
N GLN A 54 -8.41 19.99 -11.01
CA GLN A 54 -7.35 20.89 -11.44
C GLN A 54 -6.75 20.41 -12.77
N ASN A 55 -6.38 19.14 -12.90
CA ASN A 55 -5.68 18.67 -14.08
C ASN A 55 -6.56 18.62 -15.36
N ILE A 56 -7.85 18.30 -15.27
CA ILE A 56 -8.72 18.05 -16.43
C ILE A 56 -9.83 19.10 -16.58
N ILE A 57 -10.53 19.46 -15.50
CA ILE A 57 -11.75 20.30 -15.57
C ILE A 57 -11.40 21.79 -15.60
N ASN A 58 -10.54 22.26 -14.71
CA ASN A 58 -10.14 23.66 -14.59
C ASN A 58 -8.66 23.81 -14.17
N PRO A 59 -7.72 23.77 -15.14
CA PRO A 59 -6.27 23.95 -14.89
C PRO A 59 -5.89 25.28 -14.25
N LYS A 60 -6.72 26.30 -14.38
CA LYS A 60 -6.48 27.64 -13.83
C LYS A 60 -7.29 27.91 -12.55
N ALA A 61 -7.77 26.86 -11.89
CA ALA A 61 -8.52 26.99 -10.65
C ALA A 61 -7.69 27.70 -9.55
N THR A 62 -8.31 28.68 -8.90
CA THR A 62 -7.75 29.37 -7.74
C THR A 62 -7.74 28.46 -6.51
N GLU A 63 -6.88 28.73 -5.52
CA GLU A 63 -6.84 27.95 -4.27
C GLU A 63 -8.21 27.88 -3.57
N LYS A 64 -8.98 28.99 -3.58
CA LYS A 64 -10.34 29.02 -3.02
C LYS A 64 -11.26 28.02 -3.72
N GLN A 65 -11.17 27.90 -5.05
CA GLN A 65 -11.95 26.93 -5.82
C GLN A 65 -11.51 25.49 -5.52
N LEU A 66 -10.20 25.25 -5.39
CA LEU A 66 -9.67 23.93 -5.03
C LEU A 66 -10.15 23.47 -3.64
N VAL A 67 -10.11 24.36 -2.64
CA VAL A 67 -10.61 24.06 -1.28
C VAL A 67 -12.11 23.82 -1.29
N PHE A 68 -12.87 24.60 -2.06
CA PHE A 68 -14.31 24.40 -2.20
C PHE A 68 -14.64 23.03 -2.83
N GLN A 69 -13.94 22.65 -3.90
CA GLN A 69 -14.11 21.35 -4.54
C GLN A 69 -13.69 20.19 -3.64
N SER A 70 -12.63 20.37 -2.82
CA SER A 70 -12.23 19.40 -1.80
C SER A 70 -13.39 19.12 -0.85
N ARG A 71 -14.00 20.17 -0.27
CA ARG A 71 -15.14 20.02 0.66
C ARG A 71 -16.34 19.33 0.02
N ILE A 72 -16.70 19.71 -1.21
CA ILE A 72 -17.79 19.08 -1.96
C ILE A 72 -17.49 17.59 -2.16
N SER A 73 -16.29 17.26 -2.64
CA SER A 73 -15.92 15.87 -2.89
C SER A 73 -15.92 15.02 -1.63
N SER A 74 -15.46 15.55 -0.50
CA SER A 74 -15.53 14.87 0.80
C SER A 74 -16.99 14.55 1.18
N VAL A 75 -17.89 15.53 1.10
CA VAL A 75 -19.31 15.32 1.41
C VAL A 75 -19.93 14.27 0.49
N ILE A 76 -19.68 14.36 -0.81
CA ILE A 76 -20.20 13.40 -1.80
C ILE A 76 -19.66 12.00 -1.53
N MET A 77 -18.37 11.83 -1.25
CA MET A 77 -17.78 10.52 -0.95
C MET A 77 -18.41 9.89 0.30
N VAL A 78 -18.65 10.68 1.35
CA VAL A 78 -19.31 10.19 2.57
C VAL A 78 -20.76 9.78 2.29
N LEU A 79 -21.51 10.60 1.54
CA LEU A 79 -22.89 10.28 1.16
C LEU A 79 -22.97 8.99 0.33
N ILE A 80 -22.07 8.83 -0.64
CA ILE A 80 -21.98 7.62 -1.46
C ILE A 80 -21.65 6.42 -0.57
N GLY A 81 -20.67 6.53 0.33
CA GLY A 81 -20.32 5.47 1.28
C GLY A 81 -21.50 5.03 2.13
N LEU A 82 -22.26 5.98 2.69
CA LEU A 82 -23.47 5.70 3.47
C LEU A 82 -24.54 4.97 2.65
N LEU A 83 -24.75 5.37 1.40
CA LEU A 83 -25.69 4.69 0.50
C LEU A 83 -25.25 3.25 0.20
N PHE A 84 -23.95 3.02 -0.02
CA PHE A 84 -23.43 1.66 -0.21
C PHE A 84 -23.65 0.79 1.02
N THR A 85 -23.47 1.32 2.23
CA THR A 85 -23.68 0.57 3.48
C THR A 85 -25.09 -0.01 3.62
N LEU A 86 -26.11 0.63 3.04
CA LEU A 86 -27.49 0.12 3.10
C LEU A 86 -27.69 -1.23 2.39
N GLY A 87 -26.80 -1.59 1.45
CA GLY A 87 -26.84 -2.86 0.73
C GLY A 87 -25.90 -3.94 1.28
N ILE A 88 -25.24 -3.67 2.42
CA ILE A 88 -24.15 -4.49 2.94
C ILE A 88 -24.62 -5.27 4.18
N SER A 89 -24.60 -6.60 4.09
CA SER A 89 -25.05 -7.48 5.18
C SER A 89 -23.91 -8.02 6.06
N SER A 90 -22.69 -8.11 5.53
CA SER A 90 -21.50 -8.59 6.25
C SER A 90 -20.28 -7.74 5.91
N ILE A 91 -19.58 -7.25 6.93
CA ILE A 91 -18.35 -6.47 6.76
C ILE A 91 -17.25 -7.38 6.22
N ASN A 92 -17.12 -8.59 6.79
CA ASN A 92 -16.11 -9.55 6.37
C ASN A 92 -16.21 -9.92 4.88
N GLU A 93 -17.42 -10.15 4.35
CA GLU A 93 -17.60 -10.52 2.94
C GLU A 93 -17.10 -9.42 1.97
N ILE A 94 -17.41 -8.16 2.28
CA ILE A 94 -17.00 -7.03 1.44
C ILE A 94 -15.53 -6.71 1.62
N TRP A 95 -15.02 -6.84 2.84
CA TRP A 95 -13.59 -6.74 3.08
C TRP A 95 -12.81 -7.78 2.28
N GLY A 96 -13.25 -9.04 2.30
CA GLY A 96 -12.67 -10.12 1.49
C GLY A 96 -12.74 -9.80 0.00
N TRP A 97 -13.90 -9.33 -0.49
CA TRP A 97 -14.05 -8.97 -1.90
C TRP A 97 -13.20 -7.75 -2.33
N LEU A 98 -13.10 -6.71 -1.49
CA LEU A 98 -12.26 -5.53 -1.76
C LEU A 98 -10.78 -5.88 -1.74
N THR A 99 -10.33 -6.64 -0.75
CA THR A 99 -8.90 -6.96 -0.56
C THR A 99 -8.42 -8.06 -1.50
N MET A 100 -9.15 -9.17 -1.58
CA MET A 100 -8.76 -10.35 -2.36
C MET A 100 -9.25 -10.29 -3.80
N GLY A 101 -10.30 -9.52 -4.09
CA GLY A 101 -10.73 -9.23 -5.46
C GLY A 101 -9.97 -8.03 -6.03
N ILE A 102 -10.40 -6.81 -5.70
CA ILE A 102 -9.86 -5.59 -6.32
C ILE A 102 -8.38 -5.37 -5.94
N GLY A 103 -8.03 -5.57 -4.67
CA GLY A 103 -6.66 -5.41 -4.17
C GLY A 103 -5.66 -6.32 -4.90
N ALA A 104 -6.01 -7.58 -5.15
CA ALA A 104 -5.17 -8.51 -5.89
C ALA A 104 -4.84 -8.02 -7.31
N GLY A 105 -5.83 -7.42 -8.00
CA GLY A 105 -5.66 -6.86 -9.34
C GLY A 105 -4.78 -5.60 -9.37
N LEU A 106 -4.66 -4.88 -8.25
CA LEU A 106 -3.78 -3.72 -8.09
C LEU A 106 -2.35 -4.14 -7.75
N ILE A 107 -2.19 -5.15 -6.90
CA ILE A 107 -0.89 -5.58 -6.37
C ILE A 107 0.03 -6.06 -7.50
N ALA A 108 -0.48 -6.84 -8.45
CA ALA A 108 0.33 -7.40 -9.54
C ALA A 108 1.05 -6.30 -10.36
N PRO A 109 0.36 -5.32 -10.98
CA PRO A 109 1.01 -4.24 -11.73
C PRO A 109 1.91 -3.36 -10.85
N LEU A 110 1.56 -3.17 -9.57
CA LEU A 110 2.36 -2.39 -8.60
C LEU A 110 3.73 -3.01 -8.33
N PHE A 111 3.83 -4.34 -8.31
CA PHE A 111 5.12 -5.01 -8.22
C PHE A 111 5.86 -4.99 -9.57
N ILE A 112 5.19 -5.41 -10.65
CA ILE A 112 5.84 -5.59 -11.96
C ILE A 112 6.49 -4.28 -12.46
N ARG A 113 5.90 -3.11 -12.17
CA ARG A 113 6.43 -1.80 -12.63
C ARG A 113 7.88 -1.53 -12.22
N TRP A 114 8.33 -2.10 -11.10
CA TRP A 114 9.69 -1.90 -10.59
C TRP A 114 10.70 -2.87 -11.21
N TYR A 115 10.24 -4.04 -11.62
CA TYR A 115 11.11 -5.09 -12.12
C TYR A 115 11.22 -5.05 -13.64
N TRP A 116 10.13 -4.76 -14.36
CA TRP A 116 10.06 -4.91 -15.82
C TRP A 116 10.14 -3.57 -16.56
N TRP A 117 11.21 -3.41 -17.36
CA TRP A 117 11.55 -2.15 -18.05
C TRP A 117 10.51 -1.66 -19.08
N ARG A 118 9.61 -2.53 -19.55
CA ARG A 118 8.56 -2.15 -20.49
C ARG A 118 7.29 -1.66 -19.81
N ILE A 119 7.16 -1.60 -18.48
CA ILE A 119 5.91 -1.12 -17.88
C ILE A 119 5.81 0.40 -17.94
N ASN A 120 4.63 0.91 -18.27
CA ASN A 120 4.27 2.33 -18.23
C ASN A 120 2.84 2.49 -17.68
N GLY A 121 2.36 3.73 -17.56
CA GLY A 121 1.02 4.03 -17.04
C GLY A 121 -0.10 3.26 -17.77
N PHE A 122 -0.08 3.19 -19.10
CA PHE A 122 -1.10 2.47 -19.86
C PHE A 122 -1.13 0.97 -19.56
N ARG A 123 0.04 0.31 -19.55
CA ARG A 123 0.14 -1.13 -19.25
C ARG A 123 -0.26 -1.46 -17.82
N PHE A 124 0.10 -0.58 -16.91
CA PHE A 124 -0.30 -0.65 -15.51
C PHE A 124 -1.82 -0.57 -15.39
N SER A 125 -2.47 0.40 -16.05
CA SER A 125 -3.93 0.52 -16.07
C SER A 125 -4.63 -0.69 -16.66
N PHE A 126 -4.12 -1.28 -17.75
CA PHE A 126 -4.70 -2.50 -18.32
C PHE A 126 -4.64 -3.68 -17.34
N GLY A 127 -3.53 -3.86 -16.63
CA GLY A 127 -3.42 -4.88 -15.59
C GLY A 127 -4.46 -4.71 -14.48
N ILE A 128 -4.70 -3.47 -14.04
CA ILE A 128 -5.71 -3.15 -13.03
C ILE A 128 -7.12 -3.46 -13.55
N VAL A 129 -7.46 -2.97 -14.75
CA VAL A 129 -8.79 -3.15 -15.34
C VAL A 129 -9.11 -4.62 -15.53
N PHE A 130 -8.17 -5.42 -16.06
CA PHE A 130 -8.38 -6.86 -16.21
C PHE A 130 -8.49 -7.58 -14.86
N GLY A 131 -7.72 -7.18 -13.86
CA GLY A 131 -7.87 -7.69 -12.50
C GLY A 131 -9.26 -7.38 -11.91
N MET A 132 -9.73 -6.14 -12.06
CA MET A 132 -11.08 -5.74 -11.62
C MET A 132 -12.18 -6.51 -12.34
N ILE A 133 -12.08 -6.67 -13.66
CA ILE A 133 -13.04 -7.47 -14.44
C ILE A 133 -13.03 -8.92 -13.97
N SER A 134 -11.84 -9.49 -13.72
CA SER A 134 -11.72 -10.85 -13.18
C SER A 134 -12.34 -10.97 -11.78
N ALA A 135 -12.20 -9.96 -10.92
CA ALA A 135 -12.79 -9.98 -9.58
C ALA A 135 -14.32 -9.94 -9.62
N ILE A 136 -14.87 -9.15 -10.53
CA ILE A 136 -16.32 -9.11 -10.79
C ILE A 136 -16.78 -10.45 -11.37
N PHE A 137 -16.05 -11.00 -12.34
CA PHE A 137 -16.35 -12.29 -12.94
C PHE A 137 -16.39 -13.42 -11.89
N MET A 138 -15.39 -13.50 -11.01
CA MET A 138 -15.36 -14.50 -9.94
C MET A 138 -16.56 -14.33 -8.98
N LYS A 139 -16.95 -13.10 -8.66
CA LYS A 139 -18.12 -12.84 -7.80
C LYS A 139 -19.43 -13.37 -8.41
N PHE A 140 -19.61 -13.30 -9.73
CA PHE A 140 -20.83 -13.77 -10.40
C PHE A 140 -20.81 -15.27 -10.72
N TYR A 141 -19.69 -15.80 -11.18
CA TYR A 141 -19.60 -17.19 -11.66
C TYR A 141 -19.17 -18.19 -10.59
N ALA A 142 -18.45 -17.73 -9.57
CA ALA A 142 -18.00 -18.55 -8.45
C ALA A 142 -18.23 -17.82 -7.11
N PRO A 143 -19.47 -17.46 -6.75
CA PRO A 143 -19.75 -16.67 -5.55
C PRO A 143 -19.34 -17.35 -4.23
N TYR A 144 -19.25 -18.69 -4.23
CA TYR A 144 -18.88 -19.51 -3.07
C TYR A 144 -17.43 -20.01 -3.12
N SER A 145 -16.59 -19.47 -4.01
CA SER A 145 -15.17 -19.82 -4.02
C SER A 145 -14.47 -19.24 -2.80
N GLU A 146 -13.47 -19.98 -2.32
CA GLU A 146 -12.60 -19.52 -1.26
C GLU A 146 -11.85 -18.23 -1.66
N GLU A 147 -11.69 -17.31 -0.72
CA GLU A 147 -11.10 -15.99 -0.98
C GLU A 147 -9.68 -16.07 -1.57
N TYR A 148 -8.89 -17.05 -1.15
CA TYR A 148 -7.52 -17.25 -1.66
C TYR A 148 -7.51 -17.71 -3.13
N ILE A 149 -8.54 -18.43 -3.59
CA ILE A 149 -8.69 -18.82 -5.00
C ILE A 149 -9.04 -17.58 -5.82
N ASN A 150 -9.95 -16.74 -5.32
CA ASN A 150 -10.28 -15.46 -5.94
C ASN A 150 -9.06 -14.57 -6.09
N PHE A 151 -8.27 -14.45 -5.02
CA PHE A 151 -6.98 -13.75 -5.05
C PHE A 151 -6.08 -14.27 -6.16
N LEU A 152 -5.87 -15.59 -6.23
CA LEU A 152 -4.93 -16.19 -7.18
C LEU A 152 -5.39 -15.96 -8.63
N VAL A 153 -6.67 -16.16 -8.93
CA VAL A 153 -7.22 -15.95 -10.29
C VAL A 153 -7.13 -14.48 -10.70
N VAL A 154 -7.50 -13.56 -9.82
CA VAL A 154 -7.44 -12.12 -10.11
C VAL A 154 -5.99 -11.64 -10.25
N PHE A 155 -5.10 -12.11 -9.39
CA PHE A 155 -3.69 -11.78 -9.45
C PHE A 155 -3.05 -12.29 -10.75
N LEU A 156 -3.26 -13.57 -11.10
CA LEU A 156 -2.71 -14.14 -12.33
C LEU A 156 -3.28 -13.49 -13.59
N SER A 157 -4.58 -13.21 -13.63
CA SER A 157 -5.19 -12.52 -14.77
C SER A 157 -4.63 -11.10 -14.95
N SER A 158 -4.41 -10.38 -13.85
CA SER A 158 -3.78 -9.06 -13.86
C SER A 158 -2.32 -9.10 -14.34
N ILE A 159 -1.53 -10.08 -13.88
CA ILE A 159 -0.16 -10.32 -14.38
C ILE A 159 -0.20 -10.59 -15.88
N PHE A 160 -1.05 -11.52 -16.30
CA PHE A 160 -1.15 -11.95 -17.69
C PHE A 160 -1.52 -10.78 -18.60
N ALA A 161 -2.52 -9.99 -18.23
CA ALA A 161 -2.90 -8.78 -18.94
C ALA A 161 -1.72 -7.78 -19.00
N THR A 162 -1.08 -7.50 -17.87
CA THR A 162 0.05 -6.57 -17.80
C THR A 162 1.17 -6.96 -18.78
N PHE A 163 1.53 -8.24 -18.83
CA PHE A 163 2.55 -8.73 -19.77
C PHE A 163 2.07 -8.70 -21.22
N ILE A 164 0.86 -9.19 -21.51
CA ILE A 164 0.30 -9.16 -22.88
C ILE A 164 0.31 -7.74 -23.43
N PHE A 165 -0.28 -6.79 -22.71
CA PHE A 165 -0.33 -5.40 -23.15
C PHE A 165 1.07 -4.76 -23.19
N SER A 166 2.00 -5.23 -22.36
CA SER A 166 3.40 -4.82 -22.45
C SER A 166 4.08 -5.26 -23.76
N TYR A 167 3.68 -6.38 -24.36
CA TYR A 167 4.23 -6.86 -25.63
C TYR A 167 3.47 -6.33 -26.84
N LEU A 168 2.15 -6.17 -26.74
CA LEU A 168 1.30 -5.62 -27.81
C LEU A 168 1.57 -4.14 -28.07
N THR A 169 2.02 -3.39 -27.06
CA THR A 169 2.29 -1.95 -27.20
C THR A 169 3.79 -1.65 -27.40
N LYS A 170 4.08 -0.62 -28.21
CA LYS A 170 5.45 -0.14 -28.41
C LYS A 170 6.06 0.35 -27.09
N PRO A 171 7.30 -0.04 -26.75
CA PRO A 171 7.95 0.41 -25.52
C PRO A 171 8.02 1.93 -25.46
N THR A 172 8.07 2.48 -24.24
CA THR A 172 8.28 3.91 -24.02
C THR A 172 9.60 4.36 -24.65
N GLU A 173 9.70 5.64 -25.03
CA GLU A 173 10.91 6.22 -25.63
C GLU A 173 12.16 5.94 -24.79
N ASN A 174 13.27 5.62 -25.47
CA ASN A 174 14.50 5.21 -24.80
C ASN A 174 15.08 6.32 -23.91
N GLU A 175 14.95 7.59 -24.29
CA GLU A 175 15.45 8.72 -23.49
C GLU A 175 14.75 8.80 -22.12
N LEU A 176 13.43 8.64 -22.10
CA LEU A 176 12.64 8.58 -20.86
C LEU A 176 12.99 7.35 -20.02
N LEU A 177 13.25 6.20 -20.65
CA LEU A 177 13.67 4.99 -19.92
C LEU A 177 15.05 5.16 -19.29
N LEU A 178 15.97 5.86 -19.96
CA LEU A 178 17.30 6.17 -19.44
C LEU A 178 17.22 7.18 -18.28
N SER A 179 16.43 8.25 -18.40
CA SER A 179 16.25 9.21 -17.32
C SER A 179 15.60 8.57 -16.09
N PHE A 180 14.55 7.76 -16.31
CA PHE A 180 13.91 6.99 -15.25
C PHE A 180 14.89 6.02 -14.57
N PHE A 181 15.71 5.29 -15.33
CA PHE A 181 16.68 4.36 -14.75
C PHE A 181 17.73 5.07 -13.87
N LYS A 182 18.19 6.26 -14.28
CA LYS A 182 19.19 7.04 -13.51
C LYS A 182 18.63 7.58 -12.20
N ILE A 183 17.38 8.06 -12.22
CA ILE A 183 16.70 8.62 -11.04
C ILE A 183 16.27 7.49 -10.10
N THR A 184 15.52 6.53 -10.63
CA THR A 184 14.79 5.53 -9.84
C THR A 184 15.64 4.31 -9.48
N ARG A 185 16.68 4.02 -10.27
CA ARG A 185 17.64 2.91 -10.06
C ARG A 185 16.93 1.56 -9.76
N PRO A 186 16.03 1.11 -10.65
CA PRO A 186 15.16 -0.03 -10.39
C PRO A 186 15.89 -1.39 -10.31
N PHE A 187 15.18 -2.43 -9.87
CA PHE A 187 15.70 -3.79 -9.67
C PHE A 187 16.00 -4.52 -11.01
N ASP A 188 16.49 -5.77 -10.99
CA ASP A 188 17.44 -6.28 -12.01
C ASP A 188 16.98 -6.53 -13.46
N PHE A 189 15.70 -6.63 -13.83
CA PHE A 189 15.31 -6.94 -15.22
C PHE A 189 15.39 -5.75 -16.20
N TRP A 190 16.31 -4.82 -15.93
CA TRP A 190 16.57 -3.61 -16.73
C TRP A 190 17.86 -3.71 -17.54
N ASN A 191 18.38 -4.92 -17.78
CA ASN A 191 19.65 -5.16 -18.47
C ASN A 191 19.74 -4.46 -19.84
N LYS A 192 18.63 -4.40 -20.59
CA LYS A 192 18.58 -3.73 -21.91
C LYS A 192 18.89 -2.23 -21.84
N ILE A 193 18.45 -1.56 -20.76
CA ILE A 193 18.65 -0.12 -20.54
C ILE A 193 19.99 0.10 -19.84
N ARG A 194 20.33 -0.74 -18.85
CA ARG A 194 21.60 -0.71 -18.13
C ARG A 194 22.82 -0.80 -19.06
N ASN A 195 22.74 -1.61 -20.11
CA ASN A 195 23.84 -1.79 -21.07
C ASN A 195 24.10 -0.57 -21.96
N GLN A 196 23.21 0.44 -21.95
CA GLN A 196 23.37 1.69 -22.71
C GLN A 196 24.03 2.80 -21.89
N ILE A 197 24.29 2.55 -20.60
CA ILE A 197 24.87 3.51 -19.65
C ILE A 197 26.38 3.24 -19.51
N ASP A 198 27.16 4.28 -19.24
CA ASP A 198 28.60 4.16 -19.00
C ASP A 198 28.89 3.18 -17.84
N LYS A 199 29.93 2.36 -18.02
CA LYS A 199 30.32 1.31 -17.08
C LYS A 199 30.64 1.86 -15.69
N ASN A 200 31.25 3.05 -15.62
CA ASN A 200 31.59 3.69 -14.35
C ASN A 200 30.35 4.07 -13.53
N GLU A 201 29.32 4.61 -14.20
CA GLU A 201 28.04 4.97 -13.59
C GLU A 201 27.28 3.71 -13.11
N VAL A 202 27.31 2.64 -13.92
CA VAL A 202 26.70 1.34 -13.54
C VAL A 202 27.38 0.69 -12.33
N ILE A 203 28.70 0.81 -12.19
CA ILE A 203 29.44 0.28 -11.03
C ILE A 203 29.03 1.04 -9.75
N GLY A 204 28.92 2.37 -9.81
CA GLY A 204 28.42 3.19 -8.70
C GLY A 204 27.02 2.75 -8.24
N ILE A 205 26.09 2.64 -9.19
CA ILE A 205 24.70 2.19 -8.94
C ILE A 205 24.68 0.79 -8.30
N LYS A 206 25.49 -0.16 -8.78
CA LYS A 206 25.56 -1.52 -8.22
C LYS A 206 26.07 -1.54 -6.78
N LYS A 207 27.03 -0.68 -6.43
CA LYS A 207 27.60 -0.60 -5.08
C LYS A 207 26.58 -0.07 -4.08
N GLU A 208 25.86 0.99 -4.44
CA GLU A 208 24.80 1.58 -3.61
C GLU A 208 23.63 0.61 -3.46
N LYS A 209 23.16 0.02 -4.57
CA LYS A 209 22.07 -0.97 -4.56
C LYS A 209 22.32 -2.15 -3.61
N ARG A 210 23.56 -2.63 -3.49
CA ARG A 210 23.88 -3.71 -2.53
C ARG A 210 23.63 -3.29 -1.09
N LEU A 211 23.97 -2.05 -0.73
CA LEU A 211 23.76 -1.52 0.61
C LEU A 211 22.28 -1.28 0.89
N ASP A 212 21.52 -0.84 -0.12
CA ASP A 212 20.07 -0.69 -0.02
C ASP A 212 19.40 -2.04 0.24
N ILE A 213 19.80 -3.09 -0.49
CA ILE A 213 19.28 -4.45 -0.28
C ILE A 213 19.59 -4.95 1.14
N ILE A 214 20.82 -4.76 1.63
CA ILE A 214 21.18 -5.14 3.00
C ILE A 214 20.32 -4.37 4.01
N SER A 215 20.12 -3.08 3.78
CA SER A 215 19.29 -2.24 4.64
C SER A 215 17.84 -2.69 4.67
N VAL A 216 17.26 -3.08 3.52
CA VAL A 216 15.90 -3.65 3.44
C VAL A 216 15.81 -4.96 4.21
N ILE A 217 16.80 -5.86 4.07
CA ILE A 217 16.84 -7.13 4.80
C ILE A 217 16.91 -6.92 6.32
N LEU A 218 17.58 -5.86 6.79
CA LEU A 218 17.63 -5.51 8.22
C LEU A 218 16.35 -4.78 8.67
N ALA A 219 15.77 -3.95 7.82
CA ALA A 219 14.59 -3.14 8.14
C ALA A 219 13.34 -3.98 8.35
N VAL A 220 13.14 -5.04 7.57
CA VAL A 220 11.93 -5.88 7.69
C VAL A 220 11.86 -6.58 9.07
N PRO A 221 12.88 -7.32 9.54
CA PRO A 221 12.90 -7.85 10.90
C PRO A 221 12.87 -6.77 11.98
N TRP A 222 13.45 -5.59 11.72
CA TRP A 222 13.42 -4.47 12.66
C TRP A 222 11.99 -3.98 12.89
N GLN A 223 11.24 -3.77 11.81
CA GLN A 223 9.84 -3.35 11.86
C GLN A 223 8.95 -4.41 12.53
N LEU A 224 9.15 -5.69 12.21
CA LEU A 224 8.44 -6.79 12.86
C LEU A 224 8.75 -6.85 14.36
N SER A 225 10.03 -6.70 14.73
CA SER A 225 10.46 -6.68 16.11
C SER A 225 9.85 -5.51 16.88
N LEU A 226 9.81 -4.31 16.30
CA LEU A 226 9.18 -3.13 16.89
C LEU A 226 7.69 -3.39 17.23
N PHE A 227 6.96 -4.00 16.31
CA PHE A 227 5.55 -4.37 16.53
C PHE A 227 5.40 -5.45 17.61
N LEU A 228 6.25 -6.49 17.56
CA LEU A 228 6.22 -7.59 18.52
C LEU A 228 6.62 -7.16 19.94
N VAL A 229 7.51 -6.17 20.11
CA VAL A 229 7.87 -5.61 21.43
C VAL A 229 6.61 -5.07 22.13
N GLY A 230 5.79 -4.29 21.42
CA GLY A 230 4.55 -3.74 21.97
C GLY A 230 3.57 -4.83 22.41
N MET A 231 3.40 -5.87 21.59
CA MET A 231 2.55 -7.01 21.94
C MET A 231 3.11 -7.84 23.10
N ALA A 232 4.42 -8.11 23.12
CA ALA A 232 5.06 -8.87 24.20
C ALA A 232 4.93 -8.14 25.55
N PHE A 233 5.06 -6.82 25.54
CA PHE A 233 4.79 -5.98 26.70
C PHE A 233 3.33 -6.10 27.17
N MET A 234 2.38 -5.97 26.25
CA MET A 234 0.95 -6.04 26.55
C MET A 234 0.52 -7.39 27.13
N ILE A 235 1.04 -8.49 26.58
CA ILE A 235 0.77 -9.87 27.04
C ILE A 235 1.59 -10.22 28.30
N LYS A 236 2.37 -9.26 28.83
CA LYS A 236 3.24 -9.42 30.02
C LYS A 236 4.26 -10.56 29.90
N ARG A 237 4.74 -10.81 28.68
CA ARG A 237 5.74 -11.85 28.36
C ARG A 237 7.15 -11.26 28.40
N TRP A 238 7.66 -11.05 29.60
CA TRP A 238 8.93 -10.35 29.85
C TRP A 238 10.16 -11.01 29.20
N ASP A 239 10.18 -12.34 29.08
CA ASP A 239 11.28 -13.06 28.41
C ASP A 239 11.40 -12.63 26.94
N TYR A 240 10.27 -12.57 26.23
CA TYR A 240 10.24 -12.22 24.81
C TYR A 240 10.44 -10.72 24.62
N PHE A 241 9.87 -9.92 25.53
CA PHE A 241 10.06 -8.47 25.51
C PHE A 241 11.55 -8.08 25.59
N SER A 242 12.30 -8.68 26.51
CA SER A 242 13.74 -8.39 26.66
C SER A 242 14.56 -8.81 25.45
N ILE A 243 14.32 -10.01 24.90
CA ILE A 243 14.98 -10.50 23.69
C ILE A 243 14.65 -9.60 22.49
N LEU A 244 13.37 -9.25 22.30
CA LEU A 244 12.94 -8.43 21.17
C LEU A 244 13.50 -7.00 21.25
N ILE A 245 13.64 -6.41 22.43
CA ILE A 245 14.33 -5.12 22.61
C ILE A 245 15.80 -5.22 22.22
N LEU A 246 16.47 -6.30 22.62
CA LEU A 246 17.88 -6.50 22.27
C LEU A 246 18.03 -6.66 20.74
N VAL A 247 17.19 -7.47 20.11
CA VAL A 247 17.13 -7.63 18.65
C VAL A 247 16.85 -6.29 17.97
N LEU A 248 15.89 -5.51 18.48
CA LEU A 248 15.55 -4.19 17.95
C LEU A 248 16.75 -3.23 18.04
N ALA A 249 17.47 -3.21 19.17
CA ALA A 249 18.65 -2.37 19.36
C ALA A 249 19.81 -2.76 18.41
N LEU A 250 20.05 -4.06 18.24
CA LEU A 250 21.05 -4.58 17.29
C LEU A 250 20.70 -4.20 15.84
N LEU A 251 19.45 -4.40 15.43
CA LEU A 251 18.98 -4.07 14.09
C LEU A 251 18.98 -2.56 13.84
N THR A 252 18.65 -1.75 14.84
CA THR A 252 18.75 -0.28 14.78
C THR A 252 20.20 0.15 14.53
N THR A 253 21.15 -0.49 15.23
CA THR A 253 22.58 -0.24 15.05
C THR A 253 23.03 -0.64 13.64
N GLY A 254 22.57 -1.79 13.13
CA GLY A 254 22.82 -2.23 11.76
C GLY A 254 22.32 -1.21 10.73
N LEU A 255 21.06 -0.80 10.83
CA LEU A 255 20.43 0.20 9.97
C LEU A 255 21.12 1.56 10.03
N TYR A 256 21.61 1.96 11.20
CA TYR A 256 22.39 3.19 11.34
C TYR A 256 23.63 3.19 10.45
N PHE A 257 24.38 2.08 10.39
CA PHE A 257 25.60 1.98 9.58
C PHE A 257 25.36 1.71 8.10
N THR A 258 24.33 0.93 7.77
CA THR A 258 24.05 0.55 6.37
C THR A 258 23.28 1.63 5.62
N TRP A 259 22.38 2.33 6.31
CA TRP A 259 21.47 3.31 5.70
C TRP A 259 21.70 4.72 6.23
N PHE A 260 21.43 4.98 7.52
CA PHE A 260 21.34 6.35 8.05
C PHE A 260 22.62 7.17 7.89
N ARG A 261 23.78 6.57 8.20
CA ARG A 261 25.07 7.24 8.09
C ARG A 261 25.38 7.69 6.66
N ARG A 262 24.86 6.96 5.67
CA ARG A 262 25.17 7.14 4.24
C ARG A 262 24.17 7.99 3.48
N LEU A 263 23.05 8.35 4.10
CA LEU A 263 22.13 9.37 3.56
C LEU A 263 22.91 10.67 3.30
N SER A 264 22.64 11.32 2.16
CA SER A 264 23.27 12.58 1.80
C SER A 264 22.90 13.67 2.82
N LYS A 265 23.65 14.77 2.86
CA LYS A 265 23.32 15.89 3.77
C LYS A 265 21.97 16.52 3.42
N GLU A 266 21.58 16.52 2.15
CA GLU A 266 20.27 17.00 1.68
C GLU A 266 19.15 16.08 2.16
N ASP A 267 19.31 14.76 2.04
CA ASP A 267 18.33 13.78 2.50
C ASP A 267 18.14 13.78 4.04
N LYS A 268 19.17 14.13 4.80
CA LYS A 268 19.11 14.24 6.26
C LYS A 268 18.36 15.48 6.76
N SER A 269 18.18 16.49 5.91
CA SER A 269 17.51 17.76 6.25
C SER A 269 16.04 17.84 5.86
N ALA A 270 15.56 16.85 5.08
CA ALA A 270 14.20 16.80 4.54
C ALA A 270 13.21 15.94 5.38
N GLY A 271 13.64 15.44 6.54
CA GLY A 271 12.85 14.59 7.45
C GLY A 271 12.41 15.31 8.71
#